data_AF-A0A261BIX2-F1
#
_entry.id   AF-A0A261BIX2-F1
#
_cell.length_a   1.000
_cell.length_b   1.000
_cell.length_c   1.000
_cell.angle_alpha   90.00
_cell.angle_beta   90.00
_cell.angle_gamma   90.00
#
_symmetry.space_group_name_H-M   'P 1'
#
loop_
_entity.id
_entity.type
_entity.pdbx_description
1 polymer ?
#
loop_
_entity_poly.entity_id
_entity_poly.type
_entity_poly.pdbx_seq_one_letter_code
_entity_poly.pdbx_strand_id
1 'polypeptide(L)'
;MYTTKLFNLGILILAAEILNLVGVFSPCWFSESYENTYYFCIGIVPYNSILSSTFSWYAASSWLMFITVAFTIITILAYFKVQADVIRHGYSCGSRKWFIIISGCALMVVLLTISAVTVLGVNFSQYNDYYSSYNLGYSAWISISAA
;
A
#
# COMPACT_ATOMS: atom_id res chain seq x y z
N MET A 1 -16.95 15.08 23.51
CA MET A 1 -15.52 14.73 23.71
C MET A 1 -15.14 13.41 23.02
N TYR A 2 -15.96 12.36 23.08
CA TYR A 2 -15.68 11.08 22.40
C TYR A 2 -15.66 11.16 20.86
N THR A 3 -16.51 12.00 20.28
CA THR A 3 -16.61 12.23 18.82
C THR A 3 -15.35 12.82 18.20
N THR A 4 -14.62 13.67 18.93
CA THR A 4 -13.38 14.28 18.44
C THR A 4 -12.27 13.25 18.24
N LYS A 5 -12.16 12.27 19.15
CA LYS A 5 -11.18 11.18 19.03
C LYS A 5 -11.47 10.30 17.83
N LEU A 6 -12.75 9.95 17.63
CA LEU A 6 -13.20 9.18 16.47
C LEU A 6 -12.94 9.91 15.16
N PHE A 7 -13.20 11.22 15.13
CA PHE A 7 -12.98 12.06 13.96
C PHE A 7 -11.49 12.15 13.60
N ASN A 8 -10.61 12.38 14.58
CA ASN A 8 -9.17 12.42 14.35
C ASN A 8 -8.63 11.08 13.84
N LEU A 9 -9.13 9.96 14.39
CA LEU A 9 -8.80 8.62 13.87
C LEU A 9 -9.26 8.45 12.42
N GLY A 10 -10.46 8.93 12.10
CA GLY A 10 -11.00 8.91 10.74
C GLY A 10 -10.14 9.67 9.73
N ILE A 11 -9.68 10.86 10.10
CA ILE A 11 -8.77 11.64 9.25
C ILE A 11 -7.47 10.87 9.00
N LEU A 12 -6.89 10.27 10.05
CA LEU A 12 -5.65 9.50 9.92
C LEU A 12 -5.83 8.28 9.01
N ILE A 13 -6.91 7.52 9.20
CA ILE A 13 -7.24 6.37 8.35
C ILE A 13 -7.42 6.85 6.90
N LEU A 14 -8.25 7.85 6.65
CA LEU A 14 -8.48 8.34 5.28
C LEU A 14 -7.18 8.84 4.63
N ALA A 15 -6.32 9.54 5.35
CA ALA A 15 -5.03 9.99 4.83
C ALA A 15 -4.13 8.81 4.45
N ALA A 16 -4.01 7.80 5.33
CA ALA A 16 -3.24 6.58 5.06
C ALA A 16 -3.79 5.82 3.85
N GLU A 17 -5.11 5.64 3.78
CA GLU A 17 -5.74 4.92 2.67
C GLU A 17 -5.63 5.66 1.33
N ILE A 18 -5.75 6.99 1.33
CA ILE A 18 -5.51 7.81 0.12
C ILE A 18 -4.06 7.68 -0.33
N LEU A 19 -3.09 7.79 0.59
CA LEU A 19 -1.68 7.61 0.28
C LEU A 19 -1.39 6.21 -0.25
N ASN A 20 -2.03 5.17 0.30
CA ASN A 20 -1.86 3.80 -0.20
C ASN A 20 -2.39 3.68 -1.65
N LEU A 21 -3.59 4.19 -1.93
CA LEU A 21 -4.14 4.20 -3.28
C LEU A 21 -3.27 4.99 -4.25
N VAL A 22 -2.84 6.19 -3.86
CA VAL A 22 -1.94 7.01 -4.68
C VAL A 22 -0.64 6.27 -4.92
N GLY A 23 -0.01 5.71 -3.89
CA GLY A 23 1.23 4.94 -4.04
C GLY A 23 1.06 3.75 -4.98
N VAL A 24 0.02 2.94 -4.81
CA VAL A 24 -0.22 1.74 -5.64
C VAL A 24 -0.48 2.08 -7.12
N PHE A 25 -1.34 3.07 -7.38
CA PHE A 25 -1.75 3.42 -8.74
C PHE A 25 -0.85 4.45 -9.43
N SER A 26 0.10 5.05 -8.71
CA SER A 26 1.06 5.98 -9.32
C SER A 26 2.16 5.23 -10.07
N PRO A 27 2.69 5.82 -11.16
CA PRO A 27 3.81 5.23 -11.87
C PRO A 27 5.10 5.31 -11.02
N CYS A 28 6.15 4.61 -11.42
CA CYS A 28 7.45 4.62 -10.73
C CYS A 28 7.45 3.99 -9.32
N TRP A 29 7.05 2.73 -9.24
CA TRP A 29 7.34 1.86 -8.10
C TRP A 29 8.80 1.47 -8.04
N PHE A 30 9.40 1.25 -9.20
CA PHE A 30 10.83 1.15 -9.34
C PHE A 30 11.29 1.88 -10.59
N SER A 31 12.57 2.17 -10.58
CA SER A 31 13.27 2.85 -11.66
C SER A 31 14.42 2.00 -12.13
N GLU A 32 14.64 2.01 -13.44
CA GLU A 32 15.75 1.37 -14.11
C GLU A 32 16.55 2.44 -14.83
N SER A 33 17.85 2.49 -14.59
CA SER A 33 18.78 3.37 -15.28
C SER A 33 19.76 2.55 -16.09
N TYR A 34 19.80 2.76 -17.41
CA TYR A 34 20.77 2.12 -18.31
C TYR A 34 21.85 3.12 -18.73
N GLU A 35 23.12 2.75 -18.55
CA GLU A 35 24.32 3.54 -18.83
C GLU A 35 24.26 4.96 -18.23
N ASN A 36 23.54 5.16 -17.11
CA ASN A 36 23.26 6.48 -16.51
C ASN A 36 22.65 7.53 -17.47
N THR A 37 22.13 7.11 -18.63
CA THR A 37 21.63 8.02 -19.67
C THR A 37 20.14 7.89 -19.89
N TYR A 38 19.61 6.67 -19.77
CA TYR A 38 18.18 6.39 -19.92
C TYR A 38 17.59 6.03 -18.57
N TYR A 39 16.49 6.68 -18.19
CA TYR A 39 15.78 6.46 -16.94
C TYR A 39 14.34 6.06 -17.22
N PHE A 40 13.98 4.85 -16.81
CA PHE A 40 12.64 4.30 -16.96
C PHE A 40 12.00 4.16 -15.59
N CYS A 41 10.76 4.62 -15.46
CA CYS A 41 9.94 4.46 -14.26
C CYS A 41 8.82 3.48 -14.54
N ILE A 42 8.75 2.41 -13.76
CA ILE A 42 7.76 1.34 -13.94
C ILE A 42 6.84 1.33 -12.72
N GLY A 43 5.54 1.52 -12.95
CA GLY A 43 4.50 1.38 -11.93
C GLY A 43 4.15 -0.09 -11.68
N ILE A 44 3.55 -0.40 -10.53
CA ILE A 44 3.18 -1.80 -10.17
C ILE A 44 1.77 -2.18 -10.61
N VAL A 45 0.91 -1.18 -10.80
CA VAL A 45 -0.46 -1.27 -11.31
C VAL A 45 -0.62 -0.28 -12.47
N PRO A 46 -1.26 -0.66 -13.61
CA PRO A 46 -1.88 -1.97 -13.90
C PRO A 46 -0.86 -3.12 -14.04
N TYR A 47 -1.33 -4.34 -13.78
CA TYR A 47 -0.50 -5.55 -13.92
C TYR A 47 0.01 -5.69 -15.36
N ASN A 48 1.33 -5.72 -15.53
CA ASN A 48 1.97 -5.93 -16.82
C ASN A 48 2.32 -7.40 -17.00
N SER A 49 1.55 -8.12 -17.82
CA SER A 49 1.71 -9.56 -18.02
C SER A 49 3.05 -9.95 -18.66
N ILE A 50 3.61 -9.10 -19.53
CA ILE A 50 4.89 -9.35 -20.22
C ILE A 50 6.06 -9.20 -19.26
N LEU A 51 6.03 -8.14 -18.43
CA LEU A 51 7.07 -7.92 -17.43
C LEU A 51 6.99 -8.98 -16.32
N SER A 52 5.77 -9.35 -15.92
CA SER A 52 5.53 -10.33 -14.86
C SER A 52 5.88 -11.77 -15.25
N SER A 53 5.80 -12.13 -16.54
CA SER A 53 6.28 -13.43 -17.02
C SER A 53 7.81 -13.51 -17.04
N THR A 54 8.48 -12.37 -17.21
CA THR A 54 9.94 -12.27 -17.23
C THR A 54 10.50 -12.18 -15.81
N PHE A 55 9.84 -11.43 -14.93
CA PHE A 55 10.28 -11.16 -13.57
C PHE A 55 9.21 -11.58 -12.55
N SER A 56 9.30 -12.81 -12.07
CA SER A 56 8.31 -13.37 -11.12
C SER A 56 8.25 -12.59 -9.80
N TRP A 57 9.36 -11.97 -9.38
CA TRP A 57 9.41 -11.12 -8.19
C TRP A 57 8.59 -9.82 -8.35
N TYR A 58 8.51 -9.28 -9.56
CA TYR A 58 7.67 -8.13 -9.88
C TYR A 58 6.20 -8.52 -9.82
N ALA A 59 5.86 -9.68 -10.39
CA ALA A 59 4.51 -10.23 -10.34
C ALA A 59 4.05 -10.42 -8.89
N ALA A 60 4.89 -11.03 -8.04
CA ALA A 60 4.59 -11.23 -6.63
C ALA A 60 4.35 -9.90 -5.91
N SER A 61 5.23 -8.92 -6.11
CA SER A 61 5.10 -7.59 -5.49
C SER A 61 3.82 -6.88 -5.95
N SER A 62 3.45 -6.99 -7.23
CA SER A 62 2.21 -6.43 -7.78
C SER A 62 0.98 -7.05 -7.12
N TRP A 63 0.93 -8.38 -6.97
CA TRP A 63 -0.18 -9.06 -6.29
C TRP A 63 -0.31 -8.64 -4.82
N LEU A 64 0.81 -8.52 -4.09
CA LEU A 64 0.78 -8.05 -2.71
C LEU A 64 0.16 -6.65 -2.62
N MET A 65 0.55 -5.74 -3.50
CA MET A 65 0.00 -4.38 -3.53
C MET A 65 -1.47 -4.34 -3.97
N PHE A 66 -1.90 -5.17 -4.92
CA PHE A 66 -3.34 -5.31 -5.24
C PHE A 66 -4.17 -5.75 -4.04
N ILE A 67 -3.64 -6.67 -3.23
CA ILE A 67 -4.33 -7.13 -2.01
C ILE A 67 -4.43 -5.99 -0.99
N THR A 68 -3.44 -5.10 -0.89
CA THR A 68 -3.55 -3.91 -0.01
C THR A 68 -4.73 -3.03 -0.38
N VAL A 69 -5.02 -2.85 -1.69
CA VAL A 69 -6.17 -2.06 -2.15
C VAL A 69 -7.49 -2.69 -1.69
N ALA A 70 -7.58 -4.02 -1.68
CA ALA A 70 -8.77 -4.70 -1.16
C ALA A 70 -8.94 -4.45 0.35
N PHE A 71 -7.85 -4.50 1.13
CA PHE A 71 -7.89 -4.16 2.54
C PHE A 71 -8.24 -2.69 2.78
N THR A 72 -7.71 -1.76 1.99
CA THR A 72 -8.07 -0.35 2.02
C THR A 72 -9.58 -0.14 1.89
N ILE A 73 -10.22 -0.80 0.92
CA ILE A 73 -11.68 -0.71 0.73
C ILE A 73 -12.42 -1.26 1.95
N ILE A 74 -11.98 -2.39 2.50
CA ILE A 74 -12.57 -2.97 3.72
C ILE A 74 -12.44 -2.02 4.90
N THR A 75 -11.26 -1.40 5.11
CA THR A 75 -11.02 -0.43 6.19
C THR A 75 -11.94 0.78 6.09
N ILE A 76 -12.09 1.35 4.89
CA ILE A 76 -12.96 2.51 4.65
C ILE A 76 -14.42 2.17 4.99
N LEU A 77 -14.92 1.02 4.50
CA LEU A 77 -16.29 0.58 4.77
C LEU A 77 -16.52 0.28 6.26
N ALA A 78 -15.57 -0.39 6.91
CA ALA A 78 -15.61 -0.66 8.33
C ALA A 78 -15.61 0.63 9.17
N TYR A 79 -14.81 1.62 8.77
CA TYR A 79 -14.77 2.92 9.44
C TYR A 79 -16.11 3.65 9.36
N PHE A 80 -16.75 3.70 8.19
CA PHE A 80 -18.07 4.31 8.06
C PHE A 80 -19.14 3.60 8.91
N LYS A 81 -19.06 2.26 9.02
CA LYS A 81 -19.94 1.48 9.90
C LYS A 81 -19.74 1.85 11.37
N VAL A 82 -18.48 1.91 11.83
CA VAL A 82 -18.15 2.34 13.19
C VAL A 82 -18.66 3.75 13.46
N GLN A 83 -18.44 4.67 12.53
CA GLN A 83 -18.87 6.06 12.68
C GLN A 83 -20.39 6.16 12.83
N ALA A 84 -21.14 5.47 11.98
CA ALA A 84 -22.60 5.43 12.08
C ALA A 84 -23.08 4.80 13.40
N ASP A 85 -22.46 3.70 13.84
CA ASP A 85 -22.83 3.01 15.08
C ASP A 85 -22.55 3.87 16.31
N VAL A 86 -21.39 4.53 16.37
CA VAL A 86 -21.00 5.37 17.51
C VAL A 86 -21.86 6.63 17.59
N ILE A 87 -22.25 7.22 16.46
CA ILE A 87 -23.16 8.38 16.45
C ILE A 87 -24.56 8.00 16.94
N ARG A 88 -25.07 6.82 16.53
CA ARG A 88 -26.44 6.38 16.87
C ARG A 88 -26.58 5.83 18.27
N HIS A 89 -25.61 5.03 18.74
CA HIS A 89 -25.74 4.25 19.97
C HIS A 89 -24.61 4.50 20.98
N GLY A 90 -23.66 5.39 20.66
CA GLY A 90 -22.43 5.54 21.44
C GLY A 90 -21.48 4.35 21.26
N TYR A 91 -20.41 4.32 22.06
CA TYR A 91 -19.47 3.20 22.04
C TYR A 91 -20.11 1.96 22.66
N SER A 92 -20.25 0.90 21.87
CA SER A 92 -20.80 -0.39 22.32
C SER A 92 -19.82 -1.54 22.06
N CYS A 93 -20.10 -2.72 22.66
CA CYS A 93 -19.37 -3.95 22.34
C CYS A 93 -19.41 -4.32 20.85
N GLY A 94 -20.48 -3.90 20.13
CA GLY A 94 -20.58 -4.09 18.68
C GLY A 94 -19.52 -3.29 17.92
N SER A 95 -19.34 -2.02 18.28
CA SER A 95 -18.34 -1.13 17.67
C SER A 95 -16.91 -1.62 17.88
N ARG A 96 -16.63 -2.31 19.00
CA ARG A 96 -15.29 -2.86 19.30
C ARG A 96 -14.83 -3.88 18.26
N LYS A 97 -15.73 -4.73 17.75
CA LYS A 97 -15.38 -5.74 16.74
C LYS A 97 -14.88 -5.10 15.46
N TRP A 98 -15.52 -4.01 15.04
CA TRP A 98 -15.12 -3.28 13.84
C TRP A 98 -13.78 -2.56 13.99
N PHE A 99 -13.48 -2.00 15.17
CA PHE A 99 -12.14 -1.46 15.44
C PHE A 99 -11.05 -2.53 15.35
N ILE A 100 -11.32 -3.75 15.81
CA ILE A 100 -10.39 -4.89 15.67
C ILE A 100 -10.19 -5.23 14.19
N ILE A 101 -11.26 -5.24 13.39
CA ILE A 101 -11.17 -5.47 11.94
C ILE A 101 -10.31 -4.39 11.27
N ILE A 102 -10.56 -3.10 11.55
CA ILE A 102 -9.77 -1.98 11.04
C ILE A 102 -8.29 -2.16 11.39
N SER A 103 -7.98 -2.47 12.65
CA SER A 103 -6.61 -2.70 13.10
C SER A 103 -5.95 -3.89 12.39
N GLY A 104 -6.69 -4.97 12.16
CA GLY A 104 -6.20 -6.16 11.46
C GLY A 104 -5.93 -5.88 9.99
N CYS A 105 -6.84 -5.17 9.31
CA CYS A 105 -6.66 -4.75 7.92
C CYS A 105 -5.46 -3.81 7.76
N ALA A 106 -5.34 -2.80 8.64
CA ALA A 106 -4.19 -1.90 8.64
C ALA A 106 -2.87 -2.67 8.82
N LEU A 107 -2.79 -3.59 9.80
CA LEU A 107 -1.61 -4.43 10.00
C LEU A 107 -1.28 -5.28 8.78
N MET A 108 -2.29 -5.82 8.08
CA MET A 108 -2.05 -6.56 6.84
C MET A 108 -1.53 -5.67 5.72
N VAL A 109 -2.03 -4.43 5.57
CA VAL A 109 -1.48 -3.46 4.61
C VAL A 109 -0.01 -3.24 4.89
N VAL A 110 0.38 -3.03 6.16
CA VAL A 110 1.80 -2.86 6.53
C VAL A 110 2.65 -4.06 6.14
N LEU A 111 2.24 -5.26 6.54
CA LEU A 111 3.00 -6.48 6.27
C LEU A 111 3.16 -6.75 4.77
N LEU A 112 2.09 -6.54 3.99
CA LEU A 112 2.10 -6.74 2.55
C LEU A 112 2.98 -5.70 1.84
N THR A 113 2.90 -4.42 2.22
CA THR A 113 3.73 -3.35 1.65
C THR A 113 5.21 -3.59 1.93
N ILE A 114 5.57 -3.91 3.18
CA ILE A 114 6.96 -4.22 3.54
C ILE A 114 7.44 -5.46 2.76
N SER A 115 6.62 -6.49 2.64
CA SER A 115 6.95 -7.70 1.88
C SER A 115 7.19 -7.38 0.40
N ALA A 116 6.32 -6.57 -0.22
CA ALA A 116 6.47 -6.16 -1.63
C ALA A 116 7.78 -5.39 -1.85
N VAL A 117 8.06 -4.39 -1.00
CA VAL A 117 9.30 -3.61 -1.10
C VAL A 117 10.53 -4.47 -0.85
N THR A 118 10.47 -5.39 0.11
CA THR A 118 11.59 -6.30 0.40
C THR A 118 11.88 -7.20 -0.79
N VAL A 119 10.85 -7.82 -1.40
CA VAL A 119 11.00 -8.66 -2.58
C VAL A 119 11.60 -7.88 -3.75
N LEU A 120 11.17 -6.65 -4.00
CA LEU A 120 11.78 -5.79 -5.01
C LEU A 120 13.25 -5.49 -4.67
N GLY A 121 13.52 -4.99 -3.47
CA GLY A 121 14.85 -4.55 -3.04
C GLY A 121 15.91 -5.65 -3.07
N VAL A 122 15.58 -6.86 -2.60
CA VAL A 122 16.53 -7.98 -2.64
C VAL A 122 16.84 -8.40 -4.08
N ASN A 123 15.86 -8.37 -4.99
CA ASN A 123 16.10 -8.72 -6.39
C ASN A 123 16.86 -7.60 -7.11
N PHE A 124 16.57 -6.32 -6.87
CA PHE A 124 17.35 -5.22 -7.45
C PHE A 124 18.83 -5.31 -7.11
N SER A 125 19.18 -5.67 -5.87
CA SER A 125 20.58 -5.87 -5.49
C SER A 125 21.31 -6.95 -6.29
N GLN A 126 20.58 -7.94 -6.83
CA GLN A 126 21.14 -9.01 -7.65
C GLN A 126 21.27 -8.64 -9.13
N TYR A 127 20.37 -7.79 -9.62
CA TYR A 127 20.34 -7.35 -11.02
C TYR A 127 21.12 -6.06 -11.29
N ASN A 128 21.50 -5.33 -10.25
CA ASN A 128 22.35 -4.15 -10.37
C ASN A 128 23.76 -4.55 -10.82
N ASP A 129 24.19 -4.01 -11.95
CA ASP A 129 25.53 -4.17 -12.48
C ASP A 129 26.14 -2.81 -12.88
N TYR A 130 27.23 -2.83 -13.65
CA TYR A 130 27.89 -1.59 -14.08
C TYR A 130 27.07 -0.79 -15.10
N TYR A 131 26.19 -1.44 -15.86
CA TYR A 131 25.45 -0.85 -16.98
C TYR A 131 23.98 -0.59 -16.63
N SER A 132 23.39 -1.35 -15.73
CA SER A 132 22.00 -1.24 -15.29
C SER A 132 21.91 -1.08 -13.78
N SER A 133 21.13 -0.10 -13.34
CA SER A 133 20.80 0.09 -11.93
C SER A 133 19.29 0.18 -11.72
N TYR A 134 18.81 -0.61 -10.77
CA TYR A 134 17.43 -0.67 -10.31
C TYR A 134 17.32 -0.05 -8.92
N ASN A 135 16.41 0.90 -8.77
CA ASN A 135 16.15 1.60 -7.51
C ASN A 135 14.65 1.69 -7.23
N LEU A 136 14.28 1.73 -5.95
CA LEU A 136 12.90 2.00 -5.54
C LEU A 136 12.50 3.42 -5.98
N GLY A 137 11.35 3.51 -6.65
CA GLY A 137 10.80 4.78 -7.11
C GLY A 137 9.94 5.46 -6.05
N TYR A 138 9.50 6.69 -6.34
CA TYR A 138 8.75 7.50 -5.37
C TYR A 138 7.43 6.84 -4.92
N SER A 139 6.78 6.07 -5.78
CA SER A 139 5.49 5.45 -5.46
C SER A 139 5.62 4.36 -4.40
N ALA A 140 6.73 3.62 -4.39
CA ALA A 140 7.04 2.68 -3.32
C ALA A 140 7.20 3.41 -1.97
N TRP A 141 7.88 4.56 -1.96
CA TRP A 141 8.06 5.38 -0.74
C TRP A 141 6.75 6.00 -0.24
N ILE A 142 5.86 6.39 -1.15
CA ILE A 142 4.51 6.85 -0.79
C ILE A 142 3.73 5.71 -0.11
N SER A 143 3.76 4.51 -0.69
CA SER A 143 3.10 3.33 -0.09
C SER A 143 3.72 2.93 1.25
N ILE A 144 5.03 3.04 1.43
CA ILE A 144 5.68 2.84 2.74
C ILE A 144 5.21 3.89 3.74
N SER A 145 5.09 5.15 3.33
CA SER A 145 4.64 6.24 4.22
C SER A 145 3.16 6.10 4.61
N ALA A 146 2.37 5.41 3.80
CA ALA A 146 0.98 5.09 4.07
C ALA A 146 0.79 3.94 5.07
N ALA A 147 1.77 3.04 5.15
CA ALA A 147 1.81 1.86 6.01
C ALA A 147 2.29 2.22 7.43
#